data_AF-A0AAV6JWT1-F1
#
_entry.id   AF-A0AAV6JWT1-F1
#
_cell.length_a   1.000
_cell.length_b   1.000
_cell.length_c   1.000
_cell.angle_alpha   90.00
_cell.angle_beta   90.00
_cell.angle_gamma   90.00
#
_symmetry.space_group_name_H-M   'P 1'
#
loop_
_entity.id
_entity.type
_entity.pdbx_description
1 polymer ?
#
loop_
_entity_poly.entity_id
_entity_poly.type
_entity_poly.pdbx_seq_one_letter_code
_entity_poly.pdbx_strand_id
1 'polypeptide(L)'
;MEEGSVLWKFVTKLNKFGGKGGNFKWKCNYCGVTKNGSYTRVKAHLLKVTGEGVAACETVTSTDVAQFCRLMEEEKAKAEQS
;
A
#
# COMPACT_ATOMS: atom_id res chain seq x y z
N MET A 1 0.11 -15.64 -9.96
CA MET A 1 0.28 -15.61 -8.50
C MET A 1 0.16 -14.16 -8.05
N GLU A 2 -0.89 -13.78 -7.31
CA GLU A 2 -1.05 -12.42 -6.75
C GLU A 2 -0.25 -12.25 -5.44
N GLU A 3 0.94 -12.83 -5.37
CA GLU A 3 1.77 -12.89 -4.16
C GLU A 3 3.13 -12.22 -4.43
N GLY A 4 3.08 -10.91 -4.63
CA GLY A 4 4.25 -10.12 -5.04
C GLY A 4 3.97 -8.63 -4.91
N SER A 5 3.68 -8.18 -3.68
CA SER A 5 3.50 -6.76 -3.42
C SER A 5 4.37 -6.38 -2.25
N VAL A 6 5.62 -6.04 -2.58
CA VAL A 6 6.64 -5.40 -1.74
C VAL A 6 6.08 -4.31 -0.81
N LEU A 7 5.04 -3.59 -1.25
CA LEU A 7 4.39 -2.54 -0.45
C LEU A 7 3.76 -3.06 0.85
N TRP A 8 3.30 -4.32 0.90
CA TRP A 8 2.78 -4.93 2.13
C TRP A 8 3.84 -5.11 3.21
N LYS A 9 5.13 -5.12 2.87
CA LYS A 9 6.20 -5.14 3.88
C LYS A 9 6.28 -3.82 4.67
N PHE A 10 5.77 -2.75 4.08
CA PHE A 10 5.84 -1.40 4.64
C PHE A 10 4.55 -0.98 5.36
N VAL A 11 3.49 -1.79 5.30
CA VAL A 11 2.25 -1.56 6.04
C VAL A 11 1.84 -2.81 6.80
N THR A 12 1.34 -2.64 8.01
CA THR A 12 0.82 -3.77 8.79
C THR A 12 -0.62 -4.03 8.39
N LYS A 13 -0.87 -5.14 7.69
CA LYS A 13 -2.23 -5.59 7.40
C LYS A 13 -2.91 -6.01 8.70
N LEU A 14 -3.99 -5.31 9.07
CA LEU A 14 -4.81 -5.64 10.22
C LEU A 14 -6.01 -6.46 9.75
N ASN A 15 -6.15 -7.68 10.27
CA ASN A 15 -7.25 -8.57 9.88
C ASN A 15 -8.61 -8.06 10.43
N LYS A 16 -9.69 -8.53 9.79
CA LYS A 16 -11.10 -8.10 9.92
C LYS A 16 -11.53 -7.83 11.35
N PHE A 17 -12.20 -6.70 11.53
CA PHE A 17 -13.14 -6.51 12.62
C PHE A 17 -14.25 -7.57 12.44
N GLY A 18 -14.50 -8.39 13.47
CA GLY A 18 -15.41 -9.54 13.45
C GLY A 18 -16.88 -9.19 13.26
N GLY A 19 -17.25 -8.66 12.11
CA GLY A 19 -18.64 -8.35 11.79
C GLY A 19 -18.82 -7.92 10.33
N LYS A 20 -19.30 -8.84 9.49
CA LYS A 20 -20.06 -8.64 8.22
C LYS A 20 -19.55 -7.67 7.13
N GLY A 21 -18.42 -6.97 7.29
CA GLY A 21 -17.90 -6.01 6.30
C GLY A 21 -16.66 -6.52 5.58
N GLY A 22 -16.70 -6.60 4.25
CA GLY A 22 -15.57 -7.04 3.40
C GLY A 22 -14.34 -6.13 3.36
N ASN A 23 -14.23 -5.15 4.27
CA ASN A 23 -13.12 -4.20 4.29
C ASN A 23 -12.04 -4.65 5.27
N PHE A 24 -10.78 -4.69 4.81
CA PHE A 24 -9.64 -4.90 5.70
C PHE A 24 -9.05 -3.57 6.18
N LYS A 25 -8.45 -3.59 7.36
CA LYS A 25 -7.71 -2.46 7.90
C LYS A 25 -6.22 -2.67 7.63
N TRP A 26 -5.49 -1.58 7.53
CA TRP A 26 -4.04 -1.62 7.45
C TRP A 26 -3.50 -0.39 8.17
N LYS A 27 -2.34 -0.57 8.80
CA LYS A 27 -1.63 0.49 9.52
C LYS A 27 -0.36 0.81 8.75
N CYS A 28 -0.15 2.08 8.45
CA CYS A 28 1.09 2.53 7.86
C CYS A 28 2.21 2.49 8.92
N ASN A 29 3.36 1.88 8.61
CA ASN A 29 4.48 1.88 9.56
C ASN A 29 5.25 3.21 9.59
N TYR A 30 5.04 4.08 8.59
CA TYR A 30 5.65 5.41 8.55
C TYR A 30 4.87 6.41 9.42
N CYS A 31 3.62 6.71 9.06
CA CYS A 31 2.80 7.67 9.82
C CYS A 31 2.04 7.05 11.00
N GLY A 32 2.05 5.72 11.16
CA GLY A 32 1.28 5.03 12.19
C GLY A 32 -0.24 5.08 11.97
N VAL A 33 -0.73 5.74 10.92
CA VAL A 33 -2.15 5.91 10.67
C VAL A 33 -2.77 4.59 10.23
N THR A 34 -3.89 4.25 10.86
CA THR A 34 -4.70 3.09 10.46
C THR A 34 -5.77 3.54 9.47
N LYS A 35 -5.78 2.95 8.29
CA LYS A 35 -6.76 3.18 7.23
C LYS A 35 -7.52 1.89 6.91
N ASN A 36 -8.64 2.04 6.24
CA ASN A 36 -9.43 0.94 5.70
C ASN A 36 -9.37 0.98 4.16
N GLY A 37 -9.42 -0.18 3.52
CA GLY A 37 -9.50 -0.29 2.08
C GLY A 37 -8.43 -1.18 1.47
N SER A 38 -8.54 -1.39 0.16
CA SER A 38 -7.78 -2.36 -0.61
C SER A 38 -6.31 -1.99 -0.87
N TYR A 39 -5.55 -2.91 -1.49
CA TYR A 39 -4.15 -2.69 -1.87
C TYR A 39 -3.95 -1.42 -2.70
N THR A 40 -4.90 -1.09 -3.57
CA THR A 40 -4.90 0.16 -4.35
C THR A 40 -4.79 1.40 -3.45
N ARG A 41 -5.52 1.43 -2.32
CA ARG A 41 -5.40 2.54 -1.36
C ARG A 41 -4.08 2.55 -0.60
N VAL A 42 -3.49 1.37 -0.31
CA VAL A 42 -2.14 1.28 0.27
C VAL A 42 -1.12 1.90 -0.69
N LYS A 43 -1.21 1.51 -1.96
CA LYS A 43 -0.36 2.02 -3.04
C LYS A 43 -0.49 3.53 -3.16
N ALA A 44 -1.69 4.08 -3.23
CA ALA A 44 -1.88 5.52 -3.32
C ALA A 44 -1.40 6.28 -2.07
N HIS A 45 -1.57 5.71 -0.87
CA HIS A 45 -1.06 6.33 0.36
C HIS A 45 0.47 6.39 0.41
N LEU A 46 1.15 5.30 0.04
CA LEU A 46 2.61 5.22 0.02
C LEU A 46 3.23 6.03 -1.12
N LEU A 47 2.59 6.08 -2.30
CA LEU A 47 3.10 6.81 -3.46
C LEU A 47 2.64 8.27 -3.51
N LYS A 48 1.87 8.71 -2.51
CA LYS A 48 1.23 10.03 -2.50
C LYS A 48 0.41 10.31 -3.78
N VAL A 49 -0.21 9.27 -4.35
CA VAL A 49 -1.04 9.41 -5.55
C VAL A 49 -2.35 10.08 -5.15
N THR A 50 -2.57 11.28 -5.68
CA THR A 50 -3.83 12.01 -5.54
C THR A 50 -4.88 11.42 -6.47
N GLY A 51 -6.08 11.09 -5.95
CA GLY A 51 -7.21 10.63 -6.77
C GLY A 51 -7.87 9.32 -6.31
N GLU A 52 -7.25 8.56 -5.40
CA GLU A 52 -7.79 7.27 -4.93
C GLU A 52 -8.61 7.35 -3.64
N GLY A 53 -9.02 8.56 -3.23
CA GLY A 53 -9.83 8.77 -2.02
C GLY A 53 -9.10 8.33 -0.72
N VAL A 54 -7.78 8.38 -0.71
CA VAL A 54 -6.93 8.12 0.45
C VAL A 54 -5.96 9.29 0.65
N ALA A 55 -5.78 9.71 1.90
CA ALA A 55 -4.78 10.72 2.24
C ALA A 55 -3.38 10.16 1.97
N ALA A 56 -2.51 10.96 1.34
CA ALA A 56 -1.10 10.65 1.22
C ALA A 56 -0.44 10.54 2.60
N CYS A 57 0.59 9.71 2.73
CA CYS A 57 1.35 9.65 3.96
C CYS A 57 2.22 10.91 4.11
N GLU A 58 2.08 11.64 5.21
CA GLU A 58 2.94 12.79 5.51
C GLU A 58 4.39 12.39 5.84
N THR A 59 4.55 11.24 6.50
CA THR A 59 5.85 10.75 6.98
C THR A 59 6.66 10.05 5.90
N VAL A 60 6.02 9.53 4.86
CA VAL A 60 6.73 8.96 3.71
C VAL A 60 7.43 10.11 2.99
N THR A 61 8.74 10.01 2.80
CA THR A 61 9.51 11.01 2.07
C THR A 61 9.45 10.77 0.57
N SER A 62 9.83 11.76 -0.23
CA SER A 62 9.95 11.63 -1.68
C SER A 62 10.92 10.50 -2.08
N THR A 63 11.94 10.25 -1.26
CA THR A 63 12.90 9.14 -1.45
C THR A 63 12.23 7.78 -1.28
N ASP A 64 11.41 7.62 -0.24
CA ASP A 64 10.63 6.41 -0.01
C ASP A 64 9.63 6.20 -1.16
N VAL A 65 8.94 7.26 -1.62
CA VAL A 65 8.05 7.21 -2.80
C VAL A 65 8.79 6.70 -4.03
N ALA A 66 9.98 7.24 -4.31
CA ALA A 66 10.79 6.83 -5.45
C ALA A 66 11.20 5.35 -5.34
N GLN A 67 11.57 4.90 -4.14
CA GLN A 67 11.86 3.49 -3.87
C GLN A 67 10.63 2.61 -4.12
N PHE A 68 9.46 2.96 -3.59
CA PHE A 68 8.22 2.20 -3.80
C PHE A 68 7.80 2.16 -5.26
N CYS A 69 7.95 3.28 -5.98
CA CYS A 69 7.66 3.36 -7.41
C CYS A 69 8.53 2.37 -8.18
N ARG A 70 9.84 2.45 -7.97
CA ARG A 70 10.81 1.56 -8.62
C ARG A 70 10.55 0.08 -8.30
N LEU A 71 10.36 -0.25 -7.03
CA LEU A 71 10.08 -1.63 -6.61
C LEU A 71 8.81 -2.18 -7.28
N MET A 72 7.76 -1.38 -7.45
CA MET A 72 6.56 -1.83 -8.15
C MET A 72 6.72 -1.97 -9.66
N GLU A 73 7.51 -1.10 -10.29
CA GLU A 73 7.84 -1.22 -11.70
C GLU A 73 8.64 -2.51 -11.94
N GLU A 74 9.57 -2.84 -11.05
CA GLU A 74 10.32 -4.10 -11.06
C GLU A 74 9.40 -5.31 -10.85
N GLU A 75 8.45 -5.25 -9.91
CA GLU A 75 7.48 -6.32 -9.70
C GLU A 75 6.54 -6.49 -10.91
N LYS A 76 6.07 -5.38 -11.52
CA LYS A 76 5.27 -5.43 -12.75
C LYS A 76 6.07 -6.04 -13.90
N ALA A 77 7.33 -5.65 -14.04
CA ALA A 77 8.22 -6.16 -15.09
C ALA A 77 8.54 -7.66 -14.92
N LYS A 78 8.57 -8.16 -13.68
CA LYS A 78 8.70 -9.60 -13.38
C LYS A 78 7.39 -10.37 -13.64
N ALA A 79 6.25 -9.77 -13.30
CA ALA A 79 4.94 -10.39 -13.50
C ALA A 79 4.54 -10.53 -14.98
N GLU A 80 5.04 -9.64 -15.85
CA GLU A 80 4.77 -9.65 -17.30
C GLU A 80 5.72 -10.58 -18.08
N GLN A 81 6.77 -11.10 -17.44
CA GLN A 81 7.75 -12.02 -18.04
C GLN A 81 7.51 -13.50 -17.67
N SER A 82 6.33 -13.84 -17.11
CA SER A 82 5.95 -15.21 -16.73
C SER A 82 4.68 -15.67 -17.41
#